data_AF-Q7X4S9-F1
#
_entry.id   AF-Q7X4S9-F1
#
_cell.length_a   1.000
_cell.length_b   1.000
_cell.length_c   1.000
_cell.angle_alpha   90.00
_cell.angle_beta   90.00
_cell.angle_gamma   90.00
#
_symmetry.space_group_name_H-M   'P 1'
#
loop_
_entity.id
_entity.type
_entity.pdbx_description
1 polymer ?
#
loop_
_entity_poly.entity_id
_entity_poly.type
_entity_poly.pdbx_seq_one_letter_code
_entity_poly.pdbx_strand_id
1 'polypeptide(L)'
;ALTNFSQTPTFHFSYRFFAALPYIKKTKILIIHEGFFDVISCWQNNIKNVVGLICVAQLLSQSQLEIIKKEKIKVIIALDNDETGQKRSEVFGEQLTSQQIPYEIRRILPPYDRTCKDVDDLLRQYGKAVYQKCFLDPYLTYEKAKKNNLTDLAIRYFGEDRVIVKN
;
A
#
# COMPACT_ATOMS: atom_id res chain seq x y z
N ALA A 1 26.74 -24.41 18.83
CA ALA A 1 26.95 -22.99 18.52
C ALA A 1 25.69 -22.23 18.94
N LEU A 2 25.84 -21.20 19.79
CA LEU A 2 24.72 -20.32 20.16
C LEU A 2 24.34 -19.50 18.93
N THR A 3 23.19 -19.79 18.32
CA THR A 3 22.61 -18.94 17.28
C THR A 3 22.25 -17.60 17.91
N ASN A 4 22.96 -16.54 17.51
CA ASN A 4 22.71 -15.19 17.99
C ASN A 4 21.38 -14.69 17.40
N PHE A 5 20.29 -14.79 18.16
CA PHE A 5 18.96 -14.36 17.72
C PHE A 5 18.87 -12.85 17.43
N SER A 6 19.85 -12.04 17.83
CA SER A 6 19.88 -10.59 17.57
C SER A 6 19.92 -10.21 16.08
N GLN A 7 20.32 -11.14 15.21
CA GLN A 7 20.36 -10.93 13.76
C GLN A 7 19.09 -11.41 13.04
N THR A 8 18.14 -12.03 13.76
CA THR A 8 16.86 -12.41 13.18
C THR A 8 15.98 -11.16 13.10
N PRO A 9 15.44 -10.79 11.94
CA PRO A 9 14.46 -9.73 11.86
C PRO A 9 13.29 -10.07 12.80
N THR A 10 13.01 -9.21 13.78
CA THR A 10 11.94 -9.40 14.77
C THR A 10 10.59 -9.71 14.11
N PHE A 11 10.39 -9.19 12.90
CA PHE A 11 9.21 -9.45 12.06
C PHE A 11 9.65 -9.97 10.69
N HIS A 12 9.87 -11.28 10.58
CA HIS A 12 10.17 -11.94 9.29
C HIS A 12 8.99 -11.90 8.31
N PHE A 13 7.77 -11.78 8.82
CA PHE A 13 6.55 -11.58 8.02
C PHE A 13 5.85 -10.29 8.43
N SER A 14 5.30 -9.57 7.44
CA SER A 14 4.41 -8.43 7.69
C SER A 14 3.24 -8.82 8.60
N TYR A 15 2.76 -7.89 9.41
CA TYR A 15 1.65 -8.11 10.31
C TYR A 15 0.41 -8.62 9.55
N ARG A 16 -0.22 -9.67 10.09
CA ARG A 16 -1.37 -10.39 9.51
C ARG A 16 -1.15 -11.07 8.14
N PHE A 17 0.08 -11.18 7.64
CA PHE A 17 0.35 -11.78 6.32
C PHE A 17 -0.35 -13.13 6.09
N PHE A 18 -0.21 -14.09 7.00
CA PHE A 18 -0.85 -15.41 6.83
C PHE A 18 -2.37 -15.38 6.91
N ALA A 19 -2.94 -14.52 7.77
CA ALA A 19 -4.37 -14.33 7.86
C ALA A 19 -4.95 -13.67 6.60
N ALA A 20 -4.18 -12.77 5.98
CA ALA A 20 -4.54 -12.09 4.74
C ALA A 20 -4.33 -12.97 3.50
N LEU A 21 -3.43 -13.96 3.56
CA LEU A 21 -2.98 -14.75 2.40
C LEU A 21 -4.12 -15.38 1.57
N PRO A 22 -5.16 -16.00 2.16
CA PRO A 22 -6.29 -16.51 1.37
C PRO A 22 -6.99 -15.42 0.55
N TYR A 23 -7.13 -14.23 1.13
CA TYR A 23 -7.76 -13.07 0.47
C TYR A 23 -6.85 -12.49 -0.60
N ILE A 24 -5.55 -12.36 -0.31
CA ILE A 24 -4.54 -11.89 -1.27
C ILE A 24 -4.49 -12.83 -2.48
N LYS A 25 -4.50 -14.15 -2.28
CA LYS A 25 -4.50 -15.13 -3.38
C LYS A 25 -5.77 -15.03 -4.22
N LYS A 26 -6.92 -14.76 -3.59
CA LYS A 26 -8.21 -14.58 -4.26
C LYS A 26 -8.27 -13.28 -5.07
N THR A 27 -7.81 -12.16 -4.51
CA THR A 27 -7.85 -10.85 -5.17
C THR A 27 -6.68 -10.62 -6.12
N LYS A 28 -5.60 -11.39 -5.98
CA LYS A 28 -4.30 -11.16 -6.63
C LYS A 28 -3.69 -9.79 -6.32
N ILE A 29 -4.09 -9.19 -5.19
CA ILE A 29 -3.62 -7.88 -4.74
C ILE A 29 -3.25 -7.98 -3.26
N LEU A 30 -2.01 -7.59 -2.93
CA LEU A 30 -1.53 -7.35 -1.58
C LEU A 30 -1.48 -5.84 -1.32
N ILE A 31 -2.13 -5.36 -0.27
CA ILE A 31 -2.07 -3.95 0.14
C ILE A 31 -1.22 -3.84 1.40
N ILE A 32 -0.24 -2.94 1.41
CA ILE A 32 0.70 -2.73 2.51
C ILE A 32 0.42 -1.37 3.14
N HIS A 33 0.10 -1.37 4.43
CA HIS A 33 0.01 -0.17 5.28
C HIS A 33 1.14 -0.15 6.31
N GLU A 34 1.33 0.99 6.98
CA GLU A 34 2.45 1.18 7.91
C GLU A 34 2.19 0.53 9.28
N GLY A 35 1.08 0.86 9.95
CA GLY A 35 0.83 0.52 11.35
C GLY A 35 -0.08 -0.69 11.60
N PHE A 36 -0.16 -1.10 12.87
CA PHE A 36 -1.11 -2.12 13.32
C PHE A 36 -2.57 -1.66 13.18
N PHE A 37 -2.84 -0.41 13.57
CA PHE A 37 -4.20 0.12 13.61
C PHE A 37 -4.80 0.27 12.22
N ASP A 38 -3.99 0.63 11.21
CA ASP A 38 -4.37 0.64 9.80
C ASP A 38 -4.95 -0.70 9.34
N VAL A 39 -4.21 -1.77 9.64
CA VAL A 39 -4.60 -3.13 9.27
C VAL A 39 -5.83 -3.55 10.05
N ILE A 40 -5.91 -3.26 11.36
CA ILE A 40 -7.09 -3.57 12.17
C ILE A 40 -8.33 -2.87 11.62
N SER A 41 -8.23 -1.58 11.31
CA SER A 41 -9.31 -0.75 10.77
C SER A 41 -9.78 -1.26 9.40
N CYS A 42 -8.85 -1.60 8.51
CA CYS A 42 -9.15 -2.25 7.25
C CYS A 42 -9.90 -3.58 7.46
N TRP A 43 -9.45 -4.40 8.40
CA TRP A 43 -10.10 -5.68 8.70
C TRP A 43 -11.50 -5.49 9.27
N GLN A 44 -11.73 -4.52 10.15
CA GLN A 44 -13.06 -4.18 10.65
C GLN A 44 -14.01 -3.74 9.52
N ASN A 45 -13.45 -3.12 8.47
CA ASN A 45 -14.18 -2.68 7.27
C ASN A 45 -14.24 -3.75 6.15
N ASN A 46 -13.96 -5.02 6.45
CA ASN A 46 -13.97 -6.11 5.45
C ASN A 46 -13.02 -5.87 4.26
N ILE A 47 -11.86 -5.26 4.50
CA ILE A 47 -10.73 -5.18 3.58
C ILE A 47 -9.66 -6.12 4.15
N LYS A 48 -9.56 -7.33 3.60
CA LYS A 48 -8.85 -8.45 4.24
C LYS A 48 -7.52 -8.81 3.59
N ASN A 49 -7.23 -8.26 2.42
CA ASN A 49 -5.98 -8.46 1.68
C ASN A 49 -4.91 -7.41 2.03
N VAL A 50 -4.87 -7.00 3.30
CA VAL A 50 -4.00 -5.95 3.84
C VAL A 50 -3.01 -6.53 4.85
N VAL A 51 -1.80 -5.97 4.89
CA VAL A 51 -0.75 -6.28 5.87
C VAL A 51 -0.08 -5.00 6.37
N GLY A 52 0.60 -5.10 7.50
CA GLY A 52 1.27 -3.95 8.15
C GLY A 52 2.78 -4.14 8.20
N LEU A 53 3.55 -3.07 7.98
CA LEU A 53 5.00 -3.09 8.12
C LEU A 53 5.45 -3.03 9.57
N ILE A 54 4.72 -2.34 10.45
CA ILE A 54 4.95 -2.20 11.90
C ILE A 54 6.23 -1.46 12.29
N CYS A 55 7.33 -1.72 11.60
CA CYS A 55 8.59 -1.05 11.78
C CYS A 55 8.91 -0.22 10.54
N VAL A 56 9.32 1.02 10.76
CA VAL A 56 9.67 1.98 9.69
C VAL A 56 10.68 1.38 8.72
N ALA A 57 11.63 0.54 9.18
CA ALA A 57 12.68 -0.07 8.36
C ALA A 57 12.34 -1.43 7.74
N GLN A 58 11.15 -1.97 7.96
CA GLN A 58 10.82 -3.28 7.47
C GLN A 58 10.54 -3.26 5.96
N LEU A 59 11.23 -4.13 5.23
CA LEU A 59 10.92 -4.51 3.85
C LEU A 59 10.23 -5.88 3.82
N LEU A 60 9.78 -6.31 2.63
CA LEU A 60 9.31 -7.69 2.47
C LEU A 60 10.49 -8.65 2.62
N SER A 61 10.30 -9.71 3.40
CA SER A 61 11.29 -10.78 3.45
C SER A 61 11.34 -11.57 2.14
N GLN A 62 12.45 -12.26 1.90
CA GLN A 62 12.62 -13.10 0.73
C GLN A 62 11.50 -14.16 0.60
N SER A 63 11.07 -14.75 1.72
CA SER A 63 9.96 -15.70 1.74
C SER A 63 8.63 -15.06 1.31
N GLN A 64 8.36 -13.81 1.69
CA GLN A 64 7.17 -13.10 1.21
C GLN A 64 7.25 -12.81 -0.29
N LEU A 65 8.41 -12.36 -0.77
CA LEU A 65 8.64 -12.05 -2.18
C LEU A 65 8.45 -13.30 -3.07
N GLU A 66 8.96 -14.45 -2.64
CA GLU A 66 8.77 -15.73 -3.36
C GLU A 66 7.30 -16.13 -3.47
N ILE A 67 6.53 -15.98 -2.38
CA ILE A 67 5.09 -16.24 -2.39
C ILE A 67 4.38 -15.28 -3.35
N ILE A 68 4.70 -13.98 -3.29
CA ILE A 68 4.10 -12.94 -4.13
C ILE A 68 4.35 -13.23 -5.61
N LYS A 69 5.59 -13.58 -5.97
CA LYS A 69 5.97 -13.98 -7.34
C LYS A 69 5.23 -15.22 -7.81
N LYS A 70 5.29 -16.30 -7.03
CA LYS A 70 4.69 -17.60 -7.39
C LYS A 70 3.19 -17.46 -7.65
N GLU A 71 2.52 -16.65 -6.84
CA GLU A 71 1.08 -16.44 -6.92
C GLU A 71 0.67 -15.33 -7.91
N LYS A 72 1.63 -14.66 -8.56
CA LYS A 72 1.41 -13.52 -9.47
C LYS A 72 0.60 -12.40 -8.82
N ILE A 73 0.97 -12.04 -7.60
CA ILE A 73 0.29 -11.01 -6.82
C ILE A 73 0.87 -9.63 -7.19
N LYS A 74 -0.02 -8.67 -7.44
CA LYS A 74 0.33 -7.25 -7.53
C LYS A 74 0.37 -6.64 -6.13
N VAL A 75 1.32 -5.75 -5.88
CA VAL A 75 1.46 -5.05 -4.59
C VAL A 75 0.93 -3.61 -4.70
N ILE A 76 0.17 -3.17 -3.71
CA ILE A 76 -0.20 -1.78 -3.51
C ILE A 76 0.52 -1.30 -2.26
N ILE A 77 1.42 -0.34 -2.44
CA ILE A 77 2.13 0.35 -1.36
C ILE A 77 1.25 1.53 -0.94
N ALA A 78 0.74 1.52 0.28
CA ALA A 78 -0.19 2.50 0.82
C ALA A 78 0.28 2.97 2.21
N LEU A 79 1.48 3.56 2.26
CA LEU A 79 2.06 4.07 3.51
C LEU A 79 1.50 5.46 3.87
N ASP A 80 1.87 5.93 5.07
CA ASP A 80 1.39 7.20 5.61
C ASP A 80 1.75 8.38 4.69
N ASN A 81 0.92 9.42 4.72
CA ASN A 81 1.07 10.56 3.81
C ASN A 81 2.12 11.60 4.29
N ASP A 82 3.15 11.17 5.00
CA ASP A 82 4.24 12.01 5.48
C ASP A 82 5.54 11.80 4.67
N GLU A 83 6.57 12.58 4.97
CA GLU A 83 7.87 12.51 4.28
C GLU A 83 8.55 11.13 4.46
N THR A 84 8.33 10.49 5.61
CA THR A 84 8.90 9.18 5.94
C THR A 84 8.24 8.10 5.09
N GLY A 85 6.91 8.05 5.06
CA GLY A 85 6.11 7.13 4.26
C GLY A 85 6.38 7.26 2.77
N GLN A 86 6.61 8.48 2.27
CA GLN A 86 6.99 8.71 0.87
C GLN A 86 8.36 8.09 0.52
N LYS A 87 9.41 8.44 1.29
CA LYS A 87 10.75 7.86 1.09
C LYS A 87 10.73 6.34 1.20
N ARG A 88 9.91 5.80 2.11
CA ARG A 88 9.74 4.35 2.25
C ARG A 88 9.04 3.71 1.07
N SER A 89 8.04 4.38 0.51
CA SER A 89 7.35 3.87 -0.68
C SER A 89 8.30 3.74 -1.86
N GLU A 90 9.24 4.68 -2.01
CA GLU A 90 10.30 4.62 -3.04
C GLU A 90 11.21 3.40 -2.85
N VAL A 91 11.72 3.18 -1.63
CA VAL A 91 12.56 2.01 -1.31
C VAL A 91 11.82 0.68 -1.55
N PHE A 92 10.52 0.62 -1.23
CA PHE A 92 9.70 -0.54 -1.57
C PHE A 92 9.56 -0.72 -3.08
N GLY A 93 9.34 0.37 -3.80
CA GLY A 93 9.28 0.36 -5.26
C GLY A 93 10.55 -0.23 -5.87
N GLU A 94 11.73 0.16 -5.37
CA GLU A 94 13.02 -0.40 -5.78
C GLU A 94 13.11 -1.90 -5.49
N GLN A 95 12.72 -2.34 -4.28
CA GLN A 95 12.69 -3.75 -3.92
C GLN A 95 11.82 -4.55 -4.89
N LEU A 96 10.58 -4.10 -5.15
CA LEU A 96 9.62 -4.80 -6.00
C LEU A 96 10.05 -4.79 -7.48
N THR A 97 10.67 -3.69 -7.93
CA THR A 97 11.24 -3.55 -9.28
C THR A 97 12.37 -4.55 -9.50
N SER A 98 13.32 -4.65 -8.56
CA SER A 98 14.42 -5.64 -8.63
C SER A 98 13.91 -7.08 -8.71
N GLN A 99 12.70 -7.31 -8.18
CA GLN A 99 12.04 -8.60 -8.15
C GLN A 99 11.08 -8.82 -9.33
N GLN A 100 10.88 -7.83 -10.22
CA GLN A 100 9.89 -7.89 -11.31
C GLN A 100 8.46 -8.15 -10.80
N ILE A 101 8.13 -7.63 -9.61
CA ILE A 101 6.79 -7.73 -9.03
C ILE A 101 6.01 -6.48 -9.43
N PRO A 102 4.83 -6.60 -10.06
CA PRO A 102 4.03 -5.44 -10.41
C PRO A 102 3.54 -4.74 -9.15
N TYR A 103 3.69 -3.43 -9.10
CA TYR A 103 3.25 -2.64 -7.95
C TYR A 103 2.67 -1.28 -8.35
N GLU A 104 1.94 -0.68 -7.42
CA GLU A 104 1.50 0.71 -7.46
C GLU A 104 1.74 1.35 -6.10
N ILE A 105 2.16 2.61 -6.11
CA ILE A 105 2.17 3.46 -4.92
C ILE A 105 0.84 4.22 -4.92
N ARG A 106 0.10 4.12 -3.81
CA ARG A 106 -1.21 4.74 -3.61
C ARG A 106 -1.16 5.55 -2.30
N ARG A 107 -1.92 6.63 -2.24
CA ARG A 107 -1.98 7.52 -1.07
C ARG A 107 -3.40 7.99 -0.82
N ILE A 108 -3.63 8.54 0.36
CA ILE A 108 -4.87 9.24 0.68
C ILE A 108 -5.03 10.41 -0.30
N LEU A 109 -6.19 10.45 -0.95
CA LEU A 109 -6.48 11.49 -1.94
C LEU A 109 -7.07 12.74 -1.25
N PRO A 110 -6.80 13.93 -1.79
CA PRO A 110 -7.48 15.15 -1.46
C PRO A 110 -8.98 15.08 -1.73
N PRO A 111 -9.80 15.78 -0.92
CA PRO A 111 -9.38 16.65 0.18
C PRO A 111 -9.09 15.91 1.51
N TYR A 112 -9.17 14.56 1.52
CA TYR A 112 -9.08 13.77 2.76
C TYR A 112 -7.68 13.79 3.39
N ASP A 113 -6.65 13.99 2.58
CA ASP A 113 -5.25 14.13 3.01
C ASP A 113 -5.00 15.33 3.95
N ARG A 114 -5.91 16.31 3.96
CA ARG A 114 -5.87 17.45 4.88
C ARG A 114 -6.28 17.09 6.32
N THR A 115 -7.06 16.03 6.49
CA THR A 115 -7.66 15.63 7.77
C THR A 115 -7.28 14.23 8.23
N CYS A 116 -6.74 13.40 7.34
CA CYS A 116 -6.35 12.02 7.59
C CYS A 116 -4.86 11.85 7.38
N LYS A 117 -4.15 11.39 8.42
CA LYS A 117 -2.72 11.12 8.34
C LYS A 117 -2.44 9.72 7.79
N ASP A 118 -3.27 8.78 8.22
CA ASP A 118 -3.18 7.37 7.94
C ASP A 118 -4.55 6.82 7.49
N VAL A 119 -4.58 5.51 7.22
CA VAL A 119 -5.81 4.89 6.72
C VAL A 119 -6.82 4.59 7.84
N ASP A 120 -6.36 4.50 9.08
CA ASP A 120 -7.22 4.38 10.24
C ASP A 120 -8.09 5.64 10.41
N ASP A 121 -7.50 6.83 10.30
CA ASP A 121 -8.21 8.11 10.23
C ASP A 121 -9.22 8.12 9.08
N LEU A 122 -8.78 7.73 7.88
CA LEU A 122 -9.62 7.73 6.68
C LEU A 122 -10.85 6.84 6.84
N LEU A 123 -10.66 5.62 7.36
CA LEU A 123 -11.74 4.67 7.54
C LEU A 123 -12.69 5.08 8.66
N ARG A 124 -12.20 5.68 9.75
CA ARG A 124 -13.05 6.18 10.83
C ARG A 124 -13.89 7.38 10.41
N GLN A 125 -13.31 8.32 9.67
CA GLN A 125 -13.97 9.58 9.31
C GLN A 125 -14.87 9.44 8.07
N TYR A 126 -14.42 8.69 7.06
CA TYR A 126 -15.04 8.68 5.73
C TYR A 126 -15.45 7.29 5.23
N GLY A 127 -15.01 6.23 5.90
CA GLY A 127 -15.44 4.86 5.65
C GLY A 127 -14.89 4.21 4.39
N LYS A 128 -15.35 2.98 4.16
CA LYS A 128 -14.84 2.08 3.12
C LYS A 128 -14.95 2.63 1.69
N ALA A 129 -15.99 3.39 1.39
CA ALA A 129 -16.19 3.93 0.04
C ALA A 129 -15.06 4.90 -0.35
N VAL A 130 -14.59 5.72 0.60
CA VAL A 130 -13.47 6.64 0.35
C VAL A 130 -12.14 5.90 0.31
N TYR A 131 -11.95 4.87 1.14
CA TYR A 131 -10.81 3.97 1.04
C TYR A 131 -10.68 3.35 -0.37
N GLN A 132 -11.79 2.85 -0.94
CA GLN A 132 -11.80 2.26 -2.28
C GLN A 132 -11.33 3.27 -3.33
N LYS A 133 -11.84 4.52 -3.26
CA LYS A 133 -11.42 5.60 -4.16
C LYS A 133 -9.92 5.91 -4.06
N CYS A 134 -9.36 5.92 -2.85
CA CYS A 134 -7.96 6.27 -2.66
C CYS A 134 -7.01 5.17 -3.13
N PHE A 135 -7.33 3.91 -2.82
CA PHE A 135 -6.36 2.82 -2.92
C PHE A 135 -6.67 1.77 -3.98
N LEU A 136 -7.93 1.62 -4.41
CA LEU A 136 -8.36 0.49 -5.24
C LEU A 136 -8.92 0.89 -6.60
N ASP A 137 -9.54 2.06 -6.69
CA ASP A 137 -10.11 2.53 -7.95
C ASP A 137 -8.98 2.75 -8.97
N PRO A 138 -9.23 2.44 -10.26
CA PRO A 138 -8.30 2.77 -11.31
C PRO A 138 -7.98 4.27 -11.25
N TYR A 139 -6.70 4.64 -11.28
CA TYR A 139 -6.36 6.02 -11.56
C TYR A 139 -6.95 6.39 -12.92
N LEU A 140 -7.62 7.54 -12.99
CA LEU A 140 -7.85 8.17 -14.27
C LEU A 140 -6.47 8.58 -14.81
N THR A 141 -6.13 8.09 -16.00
CA THR A 141 -5.03 8.68 -16.73
C THR A 141 -5.45 10.08 -17.16
N TYR A 142 -4.49 11.02 -17.23
CA TYR A 142 -4.71 12.39 -17.69
C TYR A 142 -5.57 12.44 -18.98
N GLU A 143 -5.25 11.58 -19.95
CA GLU A 143 -5.97 11.45 -21.23
C GLU A 143 -7.44 11.04 -21.07
N LYS A 144 -7.74 10.20 -20.07
CA LYS A 144 -9.10 9.69 -19.81
C LYS A 144 -9.93 10.69 -19.03
N ALA A 145 -9.32 11.50 -18.17
CA ALA A 145 -10.01 12.58 -17.49
C ALA A 145 -10.31 13.77 -18.41
N LYS A 146 -9.36 14.15 -19.28
CA LYS A 146 -9.53 15.20 -20.30
C LYS A 146 -10.74 14.96 -21.20
N LYS A 147 -10.99 13.70 -21.62
CA LYS A 147 -12.13 13.34 -22.49
C LYS A 147 -13.50 13.41 -21.82
N ASN A 148 -13.58 13.36 -20.49
CA ASN A 148 -14.86 13.28 -19.78
C ASN A 148 -15.32 14.63 -19.20
N ASN A 149 -14.67 15.76 -19.50
CA ASN A 149 -14.88 17.05 -18.80
C ASN A 149 -14.86 16.91 -17.27
N LEU A 150 -14.23 15.84 -16.79
CA LEU A 150 -13.91 15.58 -15.41
C LEU A 150 -12.54 16.21 -15.25
N THR A 151 -12.52 17.47 -14.80
CA THR A 151 -11.29 18.14 -14.36
C THR A 151 -10.50 17.18 -13.47
N ASP A 152 -9.38 16.66 -13.98
CA ASP A 152 -8.65 15.62 -13.27
C ASP A 152 -8.06 16.22 -12.00
N LEU A 153 -8.60 15.74 -10.89
CA LEU A 153 -8.39 16.23 -9.54
C LEU A 153 -6.94 16.09 -9.09
N ALA A 154 -6.16 15.23 -9.75
CA ALA A 154 -4.76 15.01 -9.47
C ALA A 154 -3.91 16.29 -9.62
N ILE A 155 -4.14 17.06 -10.69
CA ILE A 155 -3.42 18.31 -10.96
C ILE A 155 -3.91 19.44 -10.02
N ARG A 156 -5.21 19.48 -9.70
CA ARG A 156 -5.78 20.52 -8.84
C ARG A 156 -5.32 20.42 -7.38
N TYR A 157 -5.01 19.22 -6.90
CA TYR A 157 -4.69 19.04 -5.49
C TYR A 157 -3.24 18.71 -5.16
N PHE A 158 -2.46 18.13 -6.10
CA PHE A 158 -1.16 17.57 -5.72
C PHE A 158 0.07 18.32 -6.20
N GLY A 159 -0.06 19.42 -6.96
CA GLY A 159 1.05 20.31 -7.29
C GLY A 159 2.12 19.73 -8.23
N GLU A 160 2.35 18.41 -8.28
CA GLU A 160 3.20 17.71 -9.25
C GLU A 160 2.71 16.27 -9.52
N ASP A 161 2.91 15.85 -10.77
CA ASP A 161 2.42 14.63 -11.41
C ASP A 161 3.46 13.50 -11.28
N ARG A 162 3.42 12.72 -10.21
CA ARG A 162 4.20 11.47 -10.13
C ARG A 162 3.31 10.29 -9.80
N VAL A 163 2.67 9.79 -10.85
CA VAL A 163 2.27 8.39 -10.98
C VAL A 163 3.49 7.63 -11.51
N ILE A 164 4.30 7.04 -10.63
CA ILE A 164 5.34 6.13 -11.09
C ILE A 164 4.71 4.76 -11.27
N VAL A 165 4.37 4.45 -12.52
CA VAL A 165 4.28 3.09 -13.03
C VAL A 165 5.01 3.08 -14.35
N LYS A 166 6.12 2.34 -14.43
CA LYS A 166 6.56 1.71 -15.68
C LYS A 166 7.51 0.55 -15.44
N ASN A 167 7.26 -0.49 -16.24
CA ASN A 167 8.05 -1.70 -16.43
C ASN A 167 9.50 -1.40 -16.80
#